data_AF-A0A182AR68-F1
#
_entry.id   AF-A0A182AR68-F1
#
_cell.length_a   1.000
_cell.length_b   1.000
_cell.length_c   1.000
_cell.angle_alpha   90.00
_cell.angle_beta   90.00
_cell.angle_gamma   90.00
#
_symmetry.space_group_name_H-M   'P 1'
#
loop_
_entity.id
_entity.type
_entity.pdbx_description
1 polymer ?
#
loop_
_entity_poly.entity_id
_entity_poly.type
_entity_poly.pdbx_seq_one_letter_code
_entity_poly.pdbx_strand_id
1 'polypeptide(L)'
;MQARDWASRHAPARDAVFLDELCPKLRARRWRQSLHQLTQQRCIYCGCRSESIDHVLPKSRGGPSVNENCVPACLACNGRKGDSEAFCWYRQQPFYDPRRAMAIRAWTEGDMKLAARLLDWTATGPVGARETSGPAPPADLDGDHQTLQATGPLWRWQMAA
;
A
#
# COMPACT_ATOMS: atom_id res chain seq x y z
N MET A 1 28.97 43.80 -33.92
CA MET A 1 27.97 43.48 -32.89
C MET A 1 27.26 42.19 -33.29
N GLN A 2 27.71 41.02 -32.80
CA GLN A 2 27.03 39.74 -33.02
C GLN A 2 27.00 38.92 -31.72
N ALA A 3 25.79 38.67 -31.25
CA ALA A 3 25.46 37.85 -30.10
C ALA A 3 25.51 36.36 -30.49
N ARG A 4 26.67 35.72 -30.37
CA ARG A 4 26.81 34.29 -30.71
C ARG A 4 27.52 33.43 -29.65
N ASP A 5 27.75 33.91 -28.43
CA ASP A 5 28.64 33.18 -27.50
C ASP A 5 28.15 33.05 -26.04
N TRP A 6 26.84 32.84 -25.84
CA TRP A 6 26.26 32.53 -24.52
C TRP A 6 26.01 31.03 -24.30
N ALA A 7 25.79 30.26 -25.38
CA ALA A 7 25.39 28.84 -25.30
C ALA A 7 26.56 27.87 -25.03
N SER A 8 27.81 28.31 -25.12
CA SER A 8 29.00 27.45 -24.97
C SER A 8 29.55 27.40 -23.53
N ARG A 9 29.00 28.22 -22.61
CA ARG A 9 29.50 28.40 -21.22
C ARG A 9 28.52 27.95 -20.13
N HIS A 10 27.46 27.22 -20.47
CA HIS A 10 26.51 26.67 -19.50
C HIS A 10 26.50 25.14 -19.60
N ALA A 11 27.58 24.52 -19.14
CA ALA A 11 27.57 23.10 -18.84
C ALA A 11 26.51 22.84 -17.75
N PRO A 12 25.49 21.99 -17.97
CA PRO A 12 24.53 21.71 -16.92
C PRO A 12 25.19 20.89 -15.80
N ALA A 13 25.19 21.49 -14.60
CA ALA A 13 25.14 20.82 -13.31
C ALA A 13 26.25 19.81 -12.95
N ARG A 14 27.48 20.29 -12.69
CA ARG A 14 28.46 19.51 -11.89
C ARG A 14 28.23 19.62 -10.37
N ASP A 15 27.39 20.57 -9.94
CA ASP A 15 27.11 20.87 -8.52
C ASP A 15 25.71 20.41 -8.07
N ALA A 16 25.02 19.58 -8.86
CA ALA A 16 23.76 18.98 -8.42
C ALA A 16 24.04 17.96 -7.31
N VAL A 17 23.98 18.42 -6.07
CA VAL A 17 23.98 17.56 -4.89
C VAL A 17 22.68 16.73 -4.91
N PHE A 18 22.80 15.42 -5.07
CA PHE A 18 21.69 14.48 -4.94
C PHE A 18 21.24 14.44 -3.47
N LEU A 19 20.21 15.24 -3.11
CA LEU A 19 19.72 15.38 -1.73
C LEU A 19 19.29 14.04 -1.07
N ASP A 20 18.96 13.05 -1.88
CA ASP A 20 18.66 11.66 -1.51
C ASP A 20 19.89 10.84 -1.10
N GLU A 21 21.09 11.24 -1.50
CA GLU A 21 22.34 10.64 -1.02
C GLU A 21 22.67 11.11 0.40
N LEU A 22 22.36 12.37 0.71
CA LEU A 22 22.67 13.01 1.99
C LEU A 22 21.57 12.86 3.04
N CYS A 23 20.32 12.70 2.65
CA CYS A 23 19.18 12.61 3.57
C CYS A 23 18.46 11.25 3.48
N PRO A 24 18.71 10.31 4.42
CA PRO A 24 18.05 9.00 4.45
C PRO A 24 16.51 9.09 4.50
N LYS A 25 15.95 10.11 5.18
CA LYS A 25 14.49 10.33 5.25
C LYS A 25 13.90 10.68 3.88
N LEU A 26 14.60 11.50 3.09
CA LEU A 26 14.16 11.86 1.74
C LEU A 26 14.24 10.64 0.81
N ARG A 27 15.31 9.86 0.89
CA ARG A 27 15.45 8.58 0.16
C ARG A 27 14.30 7.63 0.48
N ALA A 28 14.01 7.42 1.76
CA ALA A 28 12.91 6.55 2.19
C ALA A 28 11.55 7.06 1.70
N ARG A 29 11.31 8.39 1.72
CA ARG A 29 10.08 8.99 1.18
C ARG A 29 9.95 8.77 -0.34
N ARG A 30 11.02 9.02 -1.11
CA ARG A 30 11.05 8.81 -2.56
C ARG A 30 10.82 7.34 -2.92
N TRP A 31 11.47 6.44 -2.19
CA TRP A 31 11.29 4.99 -2.35
C TRP A 31 9.85 4.56 -2.09
N ARG A 32 9.22 5.02 -0.99
CA ARG A 32 7.80 4.72 -0.74
C ARG A 32 6.90 5.27 -1.85
N GLN A 33 7.20 6.47 -2.34
CA GLN A 33 6.47 7.07 -3.46
C GLN A 33 6.60 6.26 -4.74
N SER A 34 7.79 5.71 -5.05
CA SER A 34 7.99 4.88 -6.24
C SER A 34 7.18 3.58 -6.16
N LEU A 35 7.04 2.98 -4.97
CA LEU A 35 6.19 1.79 -4.81
C LEU A 35 4.73 2.08 -5.20
N HIS A 36 4.18 3.21 -4.72
CA HIS A 36 2.82 3.63 -5.11
C HIS A 36 2.69 3.90 -6.61
N GLN A 37 3.73 4.45 -7.26
CA GLN A 37 3.71 4.71 -8.70
C GLN A 37 3.69 3.41 -9.52
N LEU A 38 4.44 2.38 -9.11
CA LEU A 38 4.48 1.08 -9.78
C LEU A 38 3.10 0.42 -9.86
N THR A 39 2.23 0.63 -8.87
CA THR A 39 0.87 0.08 -8.85
C THR A 39 -0.20 1.07 -9.29
N GLN A 40 0.18 2.20 -9.89
CA GLN A 40 -0.74 3.27 -10.29
C GLN A 40 -1.62 3.78 -9.13
N GLN A 41 -1.01 3.93 -7.95
CA GLN A 41 -1.65 4.32 -6.69
C GLN A 41 -2.78 3.37 -6.24
N ARG A 42 -2.71 2.09 -6.63
CA ARG A 42 -3.65 1.05 -6.21
C ARG A 42 -3.06 0.16 -5.12
N CYS A 43 -3.92 -0.19 -4.17
CA CYS A 43 -3.69 -1.22 -3.17
C CYS A 43 -3.48 -2.56 -3.88
N ILE A 44 -2.39 -3.25 -3.53
CA ILE A 44 -2.06 -4.55 -4.13
C ILE A 44 -3.15 -5.59 -3.83
N TYR A 45 -3.76 -5.51 -2.65
CA TYR A 45 -4.76 -6.46 -2.16
C TYR A 45 -6.14 -6.26 -2.79
N CYS A 46 -6.75 -5.08 -2.61
CA CYS A 46 -8.15 -4.84 -3.02
C CYS A 46 -8.29 -4.00 -4.29
N GLY A 47 -7.24 -3.34 -4.76
CA GLY A 47 -7.29 -2.46 -5.92
C GLY A 47 -7.84 -1.05 -5.69
N CYS A 48 -8.36 -0.73 -4.50
CA CYS A 48 -8.71 0.63 -4.10
C CYS A 48 -7.46 1.53 -4.04
N ARG A 49 -7.64 2.83 -3.79
CA ARG A 49 -6.50 3.76 -3.63
C ARG A 49 -5.55 3.29 -2.52
N SER A 50 -4.25 3.38 -2.76
CA SER A 50 -3.22 3.10 -1.75
C SER A 50 -2.80 4.37 -1.03
N GLU A 51 -2.77 4.36 0.30
CA GLU A 51 -2.30 5.47 1.13
C GLU A 51 -1.09 5.11 2.01
N SER A 52 -0.78 3.82 2.13
CA SER A 52 0.28 3.32 3.02
C SER A 52 1.14 2.26 2.34
N ILE A 53 2.27 1.96 2.97
CA ILE A 53 3.12 0.83 2.59
C ILE A 53 2.98 -0.23 3.68
N ASP A 54 2.60 -1.44 3.28
CA ASP A 54 2.49 -2.61 4.14
C ASP A 54 3.68 -3.55 3.92
N HIS A 55 4.02 -4.31 4.96
CA HIS A 55 5.07 -5.33 4.94
C HIS A 55 4.44 -6.71 4.77
N VAL A 56 4.75 -7.40 3.67
CA VAL A 56 4.21 -8.74 3.35
C VAL A 56 4.50 -9.71 4.50
N LEU A 57 5.77 -9.82 4.88
CA LEU A 57 6.23 -10.33 6.17
C LEU A 57 6.26 -9.15 7.16
N PRO A 58 5.43 -9.14 8.22
CA PRO A 58 5.38 -8.04 9.18
C PRO A 58 6.73 -7.72 9.84
N LYS A 59 6.95 -6.44 10.16
CA LYS A 59 8.16 -6.00 10.88
C LYS A 59 8.33 -6.68 12.24
N SER A 60 7.24 -6.88 12.96
CA SER A 60 7.19 -7.62 14.23
C SER A 60 7.73 -9.05 14.12
N ARG A 61 7.75 -9.61 12.90
CA ARG A 61 8.29 -10.93 12.57
C ARG A 61 9.60 -10.87 11.76
N GLY A 62 10.30 -9.74 11.79
CA GLY A 62 11.60 -9.59 11.13
C GLY A 62 11.54 -9.17 9.65
N GLY A 63 10.38 -8.72 9.16
CA GLY A 63 10.21 -8.26 7.79
C GLY A 63 11.13 -7.10 7.39
N PRO A 64 12.00 -7.26 6.37
CA PRO A 64 12.87 -6.18 5.90
C PRO A 64 12.09 -5.08 5.17
N SER A 65 12.61 -3.85 5.16
CA SER A 65 12.03 -2.74 4.38
C SER A 65 12.70 -2.65 3.00
N VAL A 66 12.41 -3.64 2.16
CA VAL A 66 12.93 -3.79 0.78
C VAL A 66 11.77 -3.88 -0.20
N ASN A 67 12.05 -3.75 -1.49
CA ASN A 67 11.05 -3.75 -2.55
C ASN A 67 10.16 -5.01 -2.48
N GLU A 68 10.77 -6.17 -2.31
CA GLU A 68 10.14 -7.49 -2.33
C GLU A 68 9.18 -7.68 -1.15
N ASN A 69 9.42 -6.99 -0.03
CA ASN A 69 8.61 -7.12 1.17
C ASN A 69 7.66 -5.94 1.40
N CYS A 70 7.83 -4.82 0.71
CA CYS A 70 7.03 -3.62 0.90
C CYS A 70 6.09 -3.37 -0.28
N VAL A 71 4.79 -3.35 0.00
CA VAL A 71 3.74 -3.24 -1.01
C VAL A 71 2.84 -2.02 -0.74
N PRO A 72 2.33 -1.35 -1.78
CA PRO A 72 1.28 -0.35 -1.64
C PRO A 72 -0.02 -0.96 -1.13
N ALA A 73 -0.55 -0.42 -0.03
CA ALA A 73 -1.79 -0.89 0.58
C ALA A 73 -2.68 0.28 1.00
N CYS A 74 -4.00 0.07 0.96
CA CYS A 74 -4.93 1.02 1.58
C CYS A 74 -4.91 0.87 3.11
N LEU A 75 -5.30 1.92 3.83
CA LEU A 75 -5.33 1.89 5.30
C LEU A 75 -6.21 0.76 5.85
N ALA A 76 -7.35 0.49 5.20
CA ALA A 76 -8.28 -0.55 5.63
C ALA A 76 -7.73 -1.99 5.44
N CYS A 77 -6.98 -2.25 4.37
CA CYS A 77 -6.35 -3.57 4.16
C CYS A 77 -5.15 -3.74 5.10
N ASN A 78 -4.28 -2.72 5.16
CA ASN A 78 -3.10 -2.74 6.02
C ASN A 78 -3.49 -2.94 7.51
N GLY A 79 -4.47 -2.17 7.99
CA GLY A 79 -4.98 -2.31 9.36
C GLY A 79 -5.62 -3.66 9.65
N ARG A 80 -6.41 -4.22 8.71
CA ARG A 80 -7.01 -5.56 8.89
C ARG A 80 -6.00 -6.70 8.85
N LYS A 81 -4.92 -6.56 8.09
CA LYS A 81 -3.82 -7.55 8.07
C LYS A 81 -3.05 -7.51 9.38
N GLY A 82 -2.68 -6.32 9.84
CA GLY A 82 -1.85 -6.13 11.03
C GLY A 82 -0.56 -6.96 10.94
N ASP A 83 -0.30 -7.71 12.01
CA ASP A 83 0.88 -8.60 12.14
C ASP A 83 0.67 -10.00 11.56
N SER A 84 -0.35 -10.19 10.72
CA SER A 84 -0.55 -11.44 9.97
C SER A 84 0.36 -11.51 8.76
N GLU A 85 0.75 -12.73 8.37
CA GLU A 85 1.43 -12.98 7.10
C GLU A 85 0.45 -12.69 5.94
N ALA A 86 0.91 -11.95 4.94
CA ALA A 86 0.06 -11.39 3.89
C ALA A 86 -0.65 -12.42 3.02
N PHE A 87 0.01 -13.51 2.60
CA PHE A 87 -0.61 -14.51 1.73
C PHE A 87 -1.73 -15.25 2.43
N CYS A 88 -1.48 -15.71 3.66
CA CYS A 88 -2.47 -16.39 4.49
C CYS A 88 -3.66 -15.48 4.78
N TRP A 89 -3.40 -14.22 5.15
CA TRP A 89 -4.45 -13.23 5.39
C TRP A 89 -5.24 -12.92 4.12
N TYR A 90 -4.57 -12.70 2.99
CA TYR A 90 -5.21 -12.31 1.73
C TYR A 90 -6.15 -13.39 1.20
N ARG A 91 -5.77 -14.67 1.33
CA ARG A 91 -6.60 -15.82 0.93
C ARG A 91 -7.93 -15.90 1.69
N GLN A 92 -8.02 -15.31 2.88
CA GLN A 92 -9.22 -15.32 3.72
C GLN A 92 -10.14 -14.12 3.46
N GLN A 93 -9.74 -13.19 2.58
CA GLN A 93 -10.52 -11.97 2.33
C GLN A 93 -11.69 -12.23 1.36
N PRO A 94 -12.84 -11.55 1.54
CA PRO A 94 -13.99 -11.71 0.65
C PRO A 94 -13.74 -11.22 -0.78
N PHE A 95 -12.72 -10.37 -0.97
CA PHE A 95 -12.29 -9.84 -2.26
C PHE A 95 -11.04 -10.55 -2.82
N TYR A 96 -10.77 -11.78 -2.37
CA TYR A 96 -9.66 -12.57 -2.89
C TYR A 96 -9.77 -12.78 -4.41
N ASP A 97 -8.70 -12.45 -5.14
CA ASP A 97 -8.56 -12.74 -6.57
C ASP A 97 -7.27 -13.53 -6.79
N PRO A 98 -7.31 -14.75 -7.37
CA PRO A 98 -6.11 -15.53 -7.63
C PRO A 98 -5.10 -14.79 -8.54
N ARG A 99 -5.55 -13.94 -9.46
CA ARG A 99 -4.66 -13.14 -10.32
C ARG A 99 -3.90 -12.08 -9.52
N ARG A 100 -4.54 -11.49 -8.51
CA ARG A 100 -3.86 -10.59 -7.56
C ARG A 100 -2.93 -11.35 -6.64
N ALA A 101 -3.30 -12.54 -6.21
CA ALA A 101 -2.41 -13.40 -5.42
C ALA A 101 -1.11 -13.73 -6.21
N MET A 102 -1.24 -14.00 -7.51
CA MET A 102 -0.08 -14.15 -8.40
C MET A 102 0.73 -12.86 -8.51
N ALA A 103 0.09 -11.69 -8.57
CA ALA A 103 0.80 -10.41 -8.60
C ALA A 103 1.60 -10.16 -7.31
N ILE A 104 1.01 -10.44 -6.14
CA ILE A 104 1.70 -10.34 -4.84
C ILE A 104 2.89 -11.31 -4.81
N ARG A 105 2.73 -12.52 -5.33
CA ARG A 105 3.83 -13.50 -5.43
C ARG A 105 4.97 -13.00 -6.32
N ALA A 106 4.65 -12.56 -7.53
CA ALA A 106 5.64 -11.99 -8.45
C ALA A 106 6.39 -10.81 -7.82
N TRP A 107 5.68 -9.96 -7.06
CA TRP A 107 6.28 -8.86 -6.31
C TRP A 107 7.28 -9.35 -5.27
N THR A 108 6.90 -10.36 -4.47
CA THR A 108 7.77 -10.92 -3.42
C THR A 108 8.97 -11.70 -3.96
N GLU A 109 8.88 -12.18 -5.21
CA GLU A 109 9.97 -12.84 -5.92
C GLU A 109 10.89 -11.83 -6.64
N GLY A 110 10.58 -10.53 -6.58
CA GLY A 110 11.37 -9.45 -7.19
C GLY A 110 11.01 -9.14 -8.65
N ASP A 111 10.06 -9.86 -9.26
CA ASP A 111 9.57 -9.56 -10.61
C ASP A 111 8.47 -8.48 -10.57
N MET A 112 8.88 -7.25 -10.27
CA MET A 112 7.97 -6.10 -10.18
C MET A 112 7.27 -5.78 -11.51
N LYS A 113 7.90 -6.11 -12.65
CA LYS A 113 7.31 -5.89 -13.98
C LYS A 113 6.15 -6.85 -14.22
N LEU A 114 6.32 -8.13 -13.89
CA LEU A 114 5.24 -9.11 -13.95
C LEU A 114 4.13 -8.75 -12.96
N ALA A 115 4.48 -8.37 -11.73
CA ALA A 115 3.51 -7.95 -10.73
C ALA A 115 2.64 -6.79 -11.23
N ALA A 116 3.24 -5.74 -11.80
CA ALA A 116 2.51 -4.61 -12.36
C ALA A 116 1.57 -5.03 -13.50
N ARG A 117 2.04 -5.86 -14.45
CA ARG A 117 1.21 -6.38 -15.55
C ARG A 117 0.01 -7.19 -15.07
N LEU A 118 0.21 -8.05 -14.07
CA LEU A 118 -0.87 -8.84 -13.47
C LEU A 118 -1.91 -7.94 -12.77
N LEU A 119 -1.46 -6.89 -12.08
CA LEU A 119 -2.36 -5.91 -11.46
C LEU A 119 -3.18 -5.14 -12.49
N ASP A 120 -2.59 -4.75 -13.61
CA ASP A 120 -3.32 -4.09 -14.71
C ASP A 120 -4.38 -5.02 -15.32
N TRP A 121 -4.07 -6.31 -15.44
CA TRP A 121 -5.04 -7.28 -15.92
C TRP A 121 -6.21 -7.49 -14.96
N THR A 122 -5.95 -7.43 -13.65
CA THR A 122 -7.03 -7.51 -12.64
C THR A 122 -7.96 -6.30 -12.67
N ALA A 123 -7.49 -5.15 -13.16
CA ALA A 123 -8.28 -3.93 -13.30
C ALA A 123 -9.15 -3.91 -14.57
N THR A 124 -8.83 -4.75 -15.56
CA THR A 124 -9.44 -4.79 -16.90
C THR A 124 -10.31 -6.03 -17.16
N GLY A 125 -10.55 -6.87 -16.14
CA GLY A 125 -11.44 -8.03 -16.26
C GLY A 125 -12.89 -7.65 -16.63
N PRO A 126 -13.69 -8.60 -17.18
CA PRO A 126 -15.02 -8.30 -17.68
C PRO A 126 -15.89 -7.62 -16.61
N VAL A 127 -16.59 -6.57 -17.04
CA VAL A 127 -17.34 -5.57 -16.27
C VAL A 127 -18.57 -6.15 -15.52
N GLY A 128 -18.64 -7.47 -15.30
CA GLY A 128 -19.82 -8.17 -14.76
C GLY A 128 -19.82 -8.45 -13.25
N ALA A 129 -18.77 -8.11 -12.50
CA ALA A 129 -18.67 -8.43 -11.06
C ALA A 129 -18.48 -7.19 -10.18
N ARG A 130 -18.78 -6.00 -10.72
CA ARG A 130 -18.52 -4.72 -10.05
C ARG A 130 -19.82 -3.97 -9.75
N GLU A 131 -20.88 -4.71 -9.45
CA GLU A 131 -22.11 -4.19 -8.84
C GLU A 131 -22.58 -5.13 -7.72
N THR A 132 -22.97 -4.51 -6.61
CA THR A 132 -23.64 -5.01 -5.40
C THR A 132 -22.78 -5.39 -4.16
N SER A 133 -23.22 -4.79 -3.05
CA SER A 133 -22.97 -5.09 -1.62
C SER A 133 -21.62 -4.72 -0.98
N GLY A 134 -21.40 -3.43 -0.75
CA GLY A 134 -21.20 -3.02 0.65
C GLY A 134 -22.59 -2.92 1.29
N PRO A 135 -22.84 -3.42 2.52
CA PRO A 135 -24.15 -3.21 3.14
C PRO A 135 -24.34 -1.70 3.30
N ALA A 136 -25.43 -1.19 2.72
CA ALA A 136 -25.94 0.13 3.06
C ALA A 136 -26.15 0.18 4.59
N PRO A 137 -25.83 1.30 5.27
CA PRO A 137 -26.25 1.46 6.66
C PRO A 137 -27.78 1.28 6.72
N PRO A 138 -28.34 0.53 7.68
CA PRO A 138 -29.78 0.44 7.82
C PRO A 138 -30.32 1.85 8.06
N ALA A 139 -31.24 2.27 7.18
CA ALA A 139 -32.05 3.46 7.36
C ALA A 139 -32.88 3.28 8.63
N ASP A 140 -32.72 4.25 9.52
CA ASP A 140 -33.63 4.70 10.57
C ASP A 140 -34.90 3.84 10.75
N LEU A 141 -34.87 2.98 11.77
CA LEU A 141 -36.07 2.53 12.45
C LEU A 141 -36.05 3.18 13.84
N ASP A 142 -36.86 4.23 13.99
CA ASP A 142 -37.28 4.76 15.28
C ASP A 142 -37.84 3.63 16.15
N GLY A 143 -37.29 3.48 17.36
CA GLY A 143 -37.73 2.46 18.31
C GLY A 143 -36.83 2.43 19.54
N ASP A 144 -37.28 3.13 20.59
CA ASP A 144 -36.74 3.18 21.95
C ASP A 144 -36.03 1.91 22.42
N HIS A 145 -34.77 2.00 22.87
CA HIS A 145 -34.28 1.18 23.98
C HIS A 145 -33.09 1.84 24.71
N GLN A 146 -33.43 2.29 25.92
CA GLN A 146 -32.63 2.67 27.08
C GLN A 146 -31.13 2.32 27.07
N THR A 147 -30.35 3.38 27.29
CA THR A 147 -28.95 3.37 27.73
C THR A 147 -28.71 2.48 28.95
N LEU A 148 -27.84 1.47 28.82
CA LEU A 148 -27.11 0.90 29.95
C LEU A 148 -25.66 1.36 29.89
N GLN A 149 -25.27 2.11 30.92
CA GLN A 149 -23.90 2.58 31.15
C GLN A 149 -23.02 1.38 31.50
N ALA A 150 -21.95 1.15 30.73
CA ALA A 150 -20.84 0.30 31.13
C ALA A 150 -19.61 1.20 31.33
N THR A 151 -19.38 1.58 32.58
CA THR A 151 -18.17 2.22 33.07
C THR A 151 -17.08 1.16 33.24
N GLY A 152 -15.98 1.26 32.51
CA GLY A 152 -14.79 0.44 32.74
C GLY A 152 -13.67 0.72 31.73
N PRO A 153 -12.45 1.08 32.16
CA PRO A 153 -11.36 1.38 31.23
C PRO A 153 -10.71 0.10 30.68
N LEU A 154 -10.69 -0.02 29.35
CA LEU A 154 -9.96 -1.06 28.61
C LEU A 154 -8.54 -0.58 28.28
N TRP A 155 -7.60 -0.76 29.22
CA TRP A 155 -6.20 -0.99 28.91
C TRP A 155 -5.49 -1.53 30.16
N ARG A 156 -5.10 -2.81 30.14
CA ARG A 156 -4.16 -3.36 31.11
C ARG A 156 -3.25 -4.33 30.37
N TRP A 157 -2.09 -3.83 29.96
CA TRP A 157 -0.96 -4.66 29.56
C TRP A 157 -0.38 -5.28 30.84
N GLN A 158 -0.40 -6.62 30.94
CA GLN A 158 0.40 -7.33 31.93
C GLN A 158 1.46 -8.15 31.20
N MET A 159 2.70 -7.72 31.43
CA MET A 159 3.95 -8.39 31.11
C MET A 159 4.02 -9.71 31.87
N ALA A 160 4.51 -10.75 31.21
CA ALA A 160 4.93 -11.99 31.84
C ALA A 160 6.43 -11.93 32.18
N ALA A 161 6.75 -12.56 33.31
CA ALA A 161 8.05 -12.74 33.98
C ALA A 161 8.56 -11.56 34.82
#